data_AF-A0A9R1T641-F1
#
_entry.id   AF-A0A9R1T641-F1
#
_cell.length_a   1.000
_cell.length_b   1.000
_cell.length_c   1.000
_cell.angle_alpha   90.00
_cell.angle_beta   90.00
_cell.angle_gamma   90.00
#
_symmetry.space_group_name_H-M   'P 1'
#
loop_
_entity.id
_entity.type
_entity.pdbx_description
1 polymer ?
#
loop_
_entity_poly.entity_id
_entity_poly.type
_entity_poly.pdbx_seq_one_letter_code
_entity_poly.pdbx_strand_id
1 'polypeptide(L)'
;MYVSATFLVAIAIFIDCSRSAALEDDVTNFSYEISKLARTRKSSTALEKLIKNLALPENWHADPKISIDEVSPRVTCTTCKAFAKSILELRRNGTTAEAIQDTIINLCIRLHLHTESVCRGSTKLNAPVFFWIIDNDPTVTANDYCALALQNSHCVSAPAKFEWTVEIDRSPPKLLDATPSEEHLKIVHVSDIHYDPLYEPNGNAKCGQPNCCRKGQGPSPAGAPPAGYWGDYRVCDTPWHAVIDALDHINKTHSDAEYIYYTGDIVDHGEWETTREGNIKIIQDVFKKIKTTFKDTPVFPIIGNHEANPLNLFASAKVDDDKVSTKWLYELLADIWINYGWLPESTRSSILQGGFYTLSPRKGFRIIALNNNVAYTYNWWLIYEPKDLGGQLKWLANTLLEAEKNKEFVHILVHVPSGNHDQQNTWSREYRKIINRFSHIIAGQFNGHTHSDEFNIFYEPRNFSNIINIAWNGGSITTWSYVNPNYRTYTVNGKTYDVEDADNWMYNLTEANLTPEKRPNWVKSYSFKEEYGLKDLSKRSISDLVVELSKKGPKSTAYHRHMAKDAKIKGNSWNCDKKCAIKNVCKIVTSVNNNNADCNYIKGLKP
;
A
#
# COMPACT_ATOMS: atom_id res chain seq x y z
N MET A 1 1.66 8.92 -2.54
CA MET A 1 2.62 10.01 -2.27
C MET A 1 2.76 10.82 -3.56
N TYR A 2 2.52 12.14 -3.54
CA TYR A 2 2.37 12.94 -4.77
C TYR A 2 2.84 14.39 -4.55
N VAL A 3 3.55 15.03 -5.49
CA VAL A 3 3.26 16.38 -6.05
C VAL A 3 3.97 16.59 -7.41
N SER A 4 3.17 16.63 -8.49
CA SER A 4 3.25 17.54 -9.66
C SER A 4 4.41 17.45 -10.66
N ALA A 5 4.18 16.75 -11.77
CA ALA A 5 4.72 17.17 -13.08
C ALA A 5 3.67 18.02 -13.81
N THR A 6 3.99 19.28 -14.08
CA THR A 6 3.25 20.14 -15.02
C THR A 6 4.10 20.22 -16.30
N PHE A 7 3.43 20.19 -17.45
CA PHE A 7 3.97 20.29 -18.82
C PHE A 7 4.60 19.03 -19.42
N LEU A 8 3.86 18.37 -20.32
CA LEU A 8 4.23 18.17 -21.73
C LEU A 8 3.18 17.28 -22.44
N VAL A 9 2.14 17.91 -23.00
CA VAL A 9 1.36 17.33 -24.11
C VAL A 9 1.32 18.36 -25.23
N ALA A 10 2.33 18.29 -26.09
CA ALA A 10 2.28 18.62 -27.51
C ALA A 10 3.63 18.17 -28.07
N ILE A 11 3.64 17.49 -29.22
CA ILE A 11 4.80 16.86 -29.89
C ILE A 11 5.11 15.43 -29.40
N ALA A 12 4.18 14.50 -29.63
CA ALA A 12 4.43 13.06 -29.50
C ALA A 12 3.79 12.25 -30.63
N ILE A 13 3.89 12.71 -31.88
CA ILE A 13 3.36 11.96 -33.05
C ILE A 13 4.42 11.68 -34.14
N PHE A 14 5.68 12.12 -34.01
CA PHE A 14 6.70 11.87 -35.05
C PHE A 14 8.11 11.48 -34.55
N ILE A 15 8.30 11.07 -33.29
CA ILE A 15 9.64 10.77 -32.72
C ILE A 15 9.77 9.32 -32.19
N ASP A 16 8.82 8.43 -32.47
CA ASP A 16 8.70 7.15 -31.73
C ASP A 16 9.58 5.99 -32.25
N CYS A 17 10.09 6.05 -33.49
CA CYS A 17 10.97 4.98 -34.02
C CYS A 17 12.46 5.18 -33.73
N SER A 18 12.96 6.42 -33.66
CA SER A 18 14.40 6.67 -33.45
C SER A 18 14.80 6.66 -31.96
N ARG A 19 13.87 7.01 -31.06
CA ARG A 19 14.10 6.99 -29.61
C ARG A 19 14.01 5.58 -29.01
N SER A 20 13.14 4.72 -29.54
CA SER A 20 13.02 3.33 -29.13
C SER A 20 14.26 2.51 -29.50
N ALA A 21 14.81 2.71 -30.70
CA ALA A 21 16.04 2.05 -31.13
C ALA A 21 17.25 2.41 -30.25
N ALA A 22 17.46 3.70 -29.96
CA ALA A 22 18.57 4.14 -29.09
C ALA A 22 18.45 3.62 -27.65
N LEU A 23 17.22 3.47 -27.14
CA LEU A 23 16.97 2.88 -25.81
C LEU A 23 17.31 1.38 -25.79
N GLU A 24 16.95 0.63 -26.83
CA GLU A 24 17.27 -0.81 -26.92
C GLU A 24 18.77 -1.07 -27.10
N ASP A 25 19.47 -0.19 -27.81
CA ASP A 25 20.93 -0.22 -27.92
C ASP A 25 21.59 0.03 -26.56
N ASP A 26 21.14 1.05 -25.81
CA ASP A 26 21.62 1.33 -24.45
C ASP A 26 21.37 0.14 -23.50
N VAL A 27 20.17 -0.46 -23.53
CA VAL A 27 19.82 -1.64 -22.72
C VAL A 27 20.69 -2.83 -23.08
N THR A 28 20.91 -3.10 -24.36
CA THR A 28 21.70 -4.25 -24.81
C THR A 28 23.17 -4.08 -24.47
N ASN A 29 23.74 -2.91 -24.71
CA ASN A 29 25.12 -2.60 -24.36
C ASN A 29 25.33 -2.69 -22.84
N PHE A 30 24.41 -2.13 -22.06
CA PHE A 30 24.50 -2.19 -20.60
C PHE A 30 24.38 -3.63 -20.09
N SER A 31 23.42 -4.42 -20.60
CA SER A 31 23.28 -5.84 -20.24
C SER A 31 24.53 -6.67 -20.54
N TYR A 32 25.16 -6.41 -21.69
CA TYR A 32 26.41 -7.06 -22.07
C TYR A 32 27.55 -6.72 -21.10
N GLU A 33 27.71 -5.44 -20.75
CA GLU A 33 28.75 -5.00 -19.83
C GLU A 33 28.53 -5.48 -18.39
N ILE A 34 27.27 -5.54 -17.92
CA ILE A 34 26.92 -6.17 -16.63
C ILE A 34 27.29 -7.65 -16.65
N SER A 35 26.96 -8.35 -17.73
CA SER A 35 27.27 -9.78 -17.86
C SER A 35 28.78 -10.04 -17.87
N LYS A 36 29.55 -9.16 -18.51
CA LYS A 36 31.01 -9.19 -18.51
C LYS A 36 31.58 -8.91 -17.12
N LEU A 37 31.04 -7.95 -16.39
CA LEU A 37 31.42 -7.66 -15.01
C LEU A 37 31.21 -8.89 -14.12
N ALA A 38 30.04 -9.53 -14.20
CA ALA A 38 29.72 -10.72 -13.40
C ALA A 38 30.67 -11.90 -13.64
N ARG A 39 31.05 -12.13 -14.91
CA ARG A 39 31.94 -13.25 -15.29
C ARG A 39 33.42 -12.97 -14.98
N THR A 40 33.88 -11.74 -15.19
CA THR A 40 35.32 -11.41 -15.13
C THR A 40 35.75 -10.71 -13.85
N ARG A 41 34.79 -10.18 -13.07
CA ARG A 41 35.00 -9.28 -11.93
C ARG A 41 35.81 -8.02 -12.29
N LYS A 42 35.86 -7.66 -13.57
CA LYS A 42 36.58 -6.48 -14.07
C LYS A 42 35.60 -5.51 -14.73
N SER A 43 35.63 -4.26 -14.29
CA SER A 43 34.87 -3.19 -14.91
C SER A 43 35.55 -2.74 -16.21
N SER A 44 34.76 -2.48 -17.25
CA SER A 44 35.27 -1.98 -18.54
C SER A 44 35.10 -0.46 -18.63
N THR A 45 35.88 0.19 -19.49
CA THR A 45 35.70 1.63 -19.79
C THR A 45 34.30 1.96 -20.31
N ALA A 46 33.67 1.03 -21.03
CA ALA A 46 32.29 1.20 -21.51
C ALA A 46 31.30 1.18 -20.34
N LEU A 47 31.48 0.25 -19.39
CA LEU A 47 30.67 0.17 -18.18
C LEU A 47 30.82 1.42 -17.31
N GLU A 48 32.06 1.91 -17.12
CA GLU A 48 32.30 3.16 -16.39
C GLU A 48 31.55 4.35 -17.02
N LYS A 49 31.56 4.44 -18.35
CA LYS A 49 30.85 5.50 -19.07
C LYS A 49 29.33 5.39 -18.90
N LEU A 50 28.77 4.18 -18.94
CA LEU A 50 27.35 3.95 -18.70
C LEU A 50 26.95 4.31 -17.27
N ILE A 51 27.73 3.87 -16.27
CA ILE A 51 27.49 4.20 -14.86
C ILE A 51 27.54 5.71 -14.66
N LYS A 52 28.53 6.41 -15.22
CA LYS A 52 28.61 7.87 -15.12
C LYS A 52 27.39 8.58 -15.72
N ASN A 53 26.77 8.02 -16.76
CA ASN A 53 25.61 8.61 -17.41
C ASN A 53 24.28 8.28 -16.72
N LEU A 54 24.20 7.15 -16.02
CA LEU A 54 22.98 6.63 -15.41
C LEU A 54 22.94 6.82 -13.88
N ALA A 55 24.08 7.08 -13.24
CA ALA A 55 24.16 7.28 -11.80
C ALA A 55 23.30 8.47 -11.37
N LEU A 56 22.54 8.26 -10.30
CA LEU A 56 21.69 9.30 -9.73
C LEU A 56 22.54 10.31 -8.94
N PRO A 57 22.03 11.53 -8.73
CA PRO A 57 22.68 12.49 -7.83
C PRO A 57 22.91 11.86 -6.46
N GLU A 58 24.05 12.13 -5.85
CA GLU A 58 24.31 11.68 -4.49
C GLU A 58 23.22 12.20 -3.53
N ASN A 59 22.74 11.33 -2.64
CA ASN A 59 21.68 11.62 -1.66
C ASN A 59 20.31 11.97 -2.26
N TRP A 60 20.00 11.59 -3.51
CA TRP A 60 18.66 11.79 -4.09
C TRP A 60 17.53 11.18 -3.21
N HIS A 61 17.84 10.08 -2.52
CA HIS A 61 16.95 9.38 -1.57
C HIS A 61 16.78 10.09 -0.21
N ALA A 62 17.40 11.27 -0.01
CA ALA A 62 17.24 12.03 1.23
C ALA A 62 15.87 12.70 1.35
N ASP A 63 15.14 12.86 0.23
CA ASP A 63 13.73 13.21 0.23
C ASP A 63 12.92 11.99 -0.25
N PRO A 64 12.24 11.27 0.66
CA PRO A 64 11.42 10.11 0.29
C PRO A 64 10.21 10.50 -0.58
N LYS A 65 9.91 11.79 -0.75
CA LYS A 65 8.87 12.26 -1.68
C LYS A 65 9.32 12.20 -3.14
N ILE A 66 10.61 12.04 -3.41
CA ILE A 66 11.17 11.96 -4.75
C ILE A 66 11.19 10.49 -5.18
N SER A 67 10.34 10.12 -6.14
CA SER A 67 10.44 8.82 -6.81
C SER A 67 11.50 8.85 -7.91
N ILE A 68 12.25 7.75 -8.08
CA ILE A 68 13.21 7.59 -9.17
C ILE A 68 12.57 7.80 -10.56
N ASP A 69 11.29 7.43 -10.72
CA ASP A 69 10.50 7.66 -11.93
C ASP A 69 10.28 9.15 -12.22
N GLU A 70 10.19 9.99 -11.19
CA GLU A 70 10.01 11.44 -11.32
C GLU A 70 11.34 12.16 -11.64
N VAL A 71 12.48 11.59 -11.22
CA VAL A 71 13.82 12.15 -11.45
C VAL A 71 14.29 11.93 -12.89
N SER A 72 14.10 10.72 -13.43
CA SER A 72 14.51 10.43 -14.81
C SER A 72 13.83 9.16 -15.38
N PRO A 73 12.64 9.30 -16.01
CA PRO A 73 11.89 8.17 -16.57
C PRO A 73 12.71 7.30 -17.53
N ARG A 74 13.57 7.92 -18.35
CA ARG A 74 14.45 7.20 -19.29
C ARG A 74 15.49 6.37 -18.53
N VAL A 75 16.13 6.94 -17.51
CA VAL A 75 17.15 6.22 -16.72
C VAL A 75 16.49 5.06 -15.99
N THR A 76 15.34 5.26 -15.35
CA THR A 76 14.62 4.19 -14.65
C THR A 76 14.25 3.05 -15.59
N CYS A 77 13.69 3.37 -16.76
CA CYS A 77 13.29 2.36 -17.73
C CYS A 77 14.50 1.60 -18.31
N THR A 78 15.56 2.31 -18.72
CA THR A 78 16.81 1.70 -19.24
C THR A 78 17.43 0.79 -18.20
N THR A 79 17.52 1.28 -16.95
CA THR A 79 18.14 0.56 -15.84
C THR A 79 17.35 -0.69 -15.50
N CYS A 80 16.02 -0.59 -15.36
CA CYS A 80 15.17 -1.77 -15.12
C CYS A 80 15.39 -2.85 -16.19
N LYS A 81 15.27 -2.48 -17.47
CA LYS A 81 15.38 -3.44 -18.57
C LYS A 81 16.77 -4.06 -18.64
N ALA A 82 17.83 -3.27 -18.45
CA ALA A 82 19.21 -3.76 -18.47
C ALA A 82 19.48 -4.73 -17.31
N PHE A 83 19.08 -4.39 -16.08
CA PHE A 83 19.23 -5.28 -14.92
C PHE A 83 18.43 -6.57 -15.09
N ALA A 84 17.14 -6.47 -15.42
CA ALA A 84 16.30 -7.65 -15.60
C ALA A 84 16.84 -8.56 -16.72
N LYS A 85 17.26 -7.99 -17.86
CA LYS A 85 17.88 -8.74 -18.96
C LYS A 85 19.19 -9.41 -18.52
N SER A 86 20.05 -8.69 -17.78
CA SER A 86 21.32 -9.23 -17.29
C SER A 86 21.11 -10.38 -16.32
N ILE A 87 20.18 -10.26 -15.37
CA ILE A 87 19.87 -11.31 -14.39
C ILE A 87 19.38 -12.56 -15.11
N LEU A 88 18.49 -12.42 -16.09
CA LEU A 88 18.00 -13.51 -16.92
C LEU A 88 19.13 -14.20 -17.69
N GLU A 89 19.95 -13.43 -18.42
CA GLU A 89 21.06 -13.96 -19.22
C GLU A 89 22.11 -14.64 -18.33
N LEU A 90 22.45 -14.06 -17.19
CA LEU A 90 23.44 -14.63 -16.27
C LEU A 90 22.94 -15.92 -15.62
N ARG A 91 21.69 -15.92 -15.12
CA ARG A 91 21.10 -17.10 -14.47
C ARG A 91 20.94 -18.26 -15.45
N ARG A 92 20.39 -18.01 -16.65
CA ARG A 92 20.19 -19.04 -17.69
C ARG A 92 21.49 -19.62 -18.23
N ASN A 93 22.58 -18.84 -18.23
CA ASN A 93 23.91 -19.30 -18.64
C ASN A 93 24.71 -19.96 -17.51
N GLY A 94 24.10 -20.26 -16.36
CA GLY A 94 24.75 -20.99 -15.26
C GLY A 94 25.71 -20.15 -14.41
N THR A 95 25.61 -18.82 -14.43
CA THR A 95 26.37 -17.96 -13.50
C THR A 95 25.88 -18.20 -12.07
N THR A 96 26.80 -18.31 -11.11
CA THR A 96 26.43 -18.61 -9.72
C THR A 96 25.58 -17.49 -9.11
N ALA A 97 24.69 -17.86 -8.19
CA ALA A 97 23.79 -16.92 -7.52
C ALA A 97 24.57 -15.81 -6.79
N GLU A 98 25.72 -16.15 -6.20
CA GLU A 98 26.60 -15.24 -5.48
C GLU A 98 27.22 -14.21 -6.43
N ALA A 99 27.71 -14.65 -7.60
CA ALA A 99 28.31 -13.74 -8.58
C ALA A 99 27.27 -12.76 -9.16
N ILE A 100 26.03 -13.20 -9.37
CA ILE A 100 24.94 -12.33 -9.81
C ILE A 100 24.62 -11.31 -8.71
N GLN A 101 24.44 -11.76 -7.46
CA GLN A 101 24.15 -10.88 -6.33
C GLN A 101 25.26 -9.84 -6.10
N ASP A 102 26.53 -10.26 -6.09
CA ASP A 102 27.67 -9.35 -5.92
C ASP A 102 27.71 -8.28 -7.03
N THR A 103 27.36 -8.66 -8.26
CA THR A 103 27.28 -7.74 -9.40
C THR A 103 26.15 -6.72 -9.21
N ILE A 104 24.96 -7.17 -8.81
CA ILE A 104 23.82 -6.28 -8.54
C ILE A 104 24.15 -5.31 -7.40
N ILE A 105 24.74 -5.80 -6.31
CA ILE A 105 25.15 -4.98 -5.16
C ILE A 105 26.18 -3.94 -5.61
N ASN A 106 27.20 -4.34 -6.36
CA ASN A 106 28.22 -3.42 -6.88
C ASN A 106 27.60 -2.30 -7.73
N LEU A 107 26.70 -2.65 -8.65
CA LEU A 107 26.06 -1.68 -9.52
C LEU A 107 25.07 -0.78 -8.77
N CYS A 108 24.33 -1.32 -7.81
CA CYS A 108 23.41 -0.55 -6.96
C CYS A 108 24.15 0.58 -6.24
N ILE A 109 25.33 0.27 -5.66
CA ILE A 109 26.18 1.25 -4.98
C ILE A 109 26.73 2.28 -5.97
N ARG A 110 27.27 1.82 -7.10
CA ARG A 110 27.94 2.69 -8.09
C ARG A 110 27.01 3.58 -8.88
N LEU A 111 25.73 3.19 -9.01
CA LEU A 111 24.67 4.01 -9.59
C LEU A 111 24.02 4.95 -8.55
N HIS A 112 24.50 4.92 -7.30
CA HIS A 112 23.95 5.66 -6.16
C HIS A 112 22.47 5.37 -5.92
N LEU A 113 22.01 4.14 -6.18
CA LEU A 113 20.61 3.78 -5.95
C LEU A 113 20.30 3.90 -4.45
N HIS A 114 21.11 3.28 -3.59
CA HIS A 114 21.04 3.42 -2.14
C HIS A 114 22.39 3.17 -1.46
N THR A 115 22.41 3.27 -0.12
CA THR A 115 23.55 2.90 0.72
C THR A 115 23.94 1.43 0.55
N GLU A 116 25.20 1.09 0.83
CA GLU A 116 25.71 -0.29 0.72
C GLU A 116 24.85 -1.29 1.52
N SER A 117 24.48 -0.96 2.76
CA SER A 117 23.63 -1.81 3.60
C SER A 117 22.29 -2.13 2.94
N VAL A 118 21.65 -1.12 2.35
CA VAL A 118 20.34 -1.27 1.70
C VAL A 118 20.50 -2.07 0.41
N CYS A 119 21.45 -1.71 -0.45
CA CYS A 119 21.75 -2.44 -1.68
C CYS A 119 22.03 -3.93 -1.41
N ARG A 120 22.84 -4.23 -0.39
CA ARG A 120 23.17 -5.59 0.01
C ARG A 120 21.97 -6.35 0.56
N GLY A 121 21.23 -5.74 1.49
CA GLY A 121 20.07 -6.34 2.13
C GLY A 121 18.95 -6.66 1.15
N SER A 122 18.49 -5.65 0.41
CA SER A 122 17.42 -5.78 -0.58
C SER A 122 17.77 -6.81 -1.66
N THR A 123 19.03 -6.82 -2.15
CA THR A 123 19.47 -7.82 -3.15
C THR A 123 19.44 -9.23 -2.58
N LYS A 124 20.00 -9.45 -1.39
CA LYS A 124 20.07 -10.79 -0.78
C LYS A 124 18.70 -11.37 -0.47
N LEU A 125 17.75 -10.52 -0.04
CA LEU A 125 16.38 -10.93 0.25
C LEU A 125 15.61 -11.28 -1.03
N ASN A 126 15.70 -10.45 -2.07
CA ASN A 126 14.87 -10.62 -3.27
C ASN A 126 15.44 -11.60 -4.30
N ALA A 127 16.78 -11.68 -4.45
CA ALA A 127 17.40 -12.48 -5.51
C ALA A 127 16.96 -13.96 -5.55
N PRO A 128 16.78 -14.67 -4.41
CA PRO A 128 16.27 -16.04 -4.42
C PRO A 128 14.92 -16.20 -5.13
N VAL A 129 13.99 -15.27 -4.96
CA VAL A 129 12.67 -15.31 -5.61
C VAL A 129 12.80 -15.08 -7.12
N PHE A 130 13.61 -14.11 -7.53
CA PHE A 130 13.91 -13.89 -8.96
C PHE A 130 14.52 -15.15 -9.59
N PHE A 131 15.51 -15.77 -8.95
CA PHE A 131 16.14 -16.99 -9.48
C PHE A 131 15.14 -18.13 -9.58
N TRP A 132 14.31 -18.32 -8.55
CA TRP A 132 13.28 -19.35 -8.57
C TRP A 132 12.32 -19.16 -9.75
N ILE A 133 11.83 -17.93 -9.99
CA ILE A 133 10.93 -17.63 -11.11
C ILE A 133 11.62 -17.93 -12.44
N ILE A 134 12.88 -17.53 -12.61
CA ILE A 134 13.65 -17.73 -13.85
C ILE A 134 13.88 -19.22 -14.14
N ASP A 135 14.14 -20.00 -13.10
CA ASP A 135 14.41 -21.43 -13.22
C ASP A 135 13.12 -22.24 -13.50
N ASN A 136 11.97 -21.77 -13.00
CA ASN A 136 10.67 -22.45 -13.13
C ASN A 136 9.79 -21.94 -14.27
N ASP A 137 10.11 -20.78 -14.85
CA ASP A 137 9.46 -20.24 -16.05
C ASP A 137 10.51 -19.75 -17.06
N PRO A 138 10.93 -20.59 -18.03
CA PRO A 138 11.90 -20.18 -19.05
C PRO A 138 11.35 -19.14 -20.03
N THR A 139 10.04 -18.85 -20.00
CA THR A 139 9.41 -17.87 -20.90
C THR A 139 9.47 -16.44 -20.36
N VAL A 140 9.85 -16.25 -19.10
CA VAL A 140 9.93 -14.92 -18.48
C VAL A 140 10.91 -14.01 -19.23
N THR A 141 10.55 -12.75 -19.37
CA THR A 141 11.35 -11.73 -20.06
C THR A 141 11.65 -10.54 -19.17
N ALA A 142 12.64 -9.73 -19.54
CA ALA A 142 12.94 -8.47 -18.86
C ALA A 142 11.74 -7.51 -18.86
N ASN A 143 10.94 -7.57 -19.94
CA ASN A 143 9.72 -6.78 -20.08
C ASN A 143 8.65 -7.18 -19.07
N ASP A 144 8.59 -8.44 -18.62
CA ASP A 144 7.61 -8.85 -17.62
C ASP A 144 7.87 -8.19 -16.27
N TYR A 145 9.14 -8.14 -15.84
CA TYR A 145 9.56 -7.47 -14.61
C TYR A 145 9.30 -5.96 -14.70
N CYS A 146 9.76 -5.32 -15.77
CA CYS A 146 9.66 -3.87 -15.90
C CYS A 146 8.25 -3.38 -16.18
N ALA A 147 7.42 -4.15 -16.90
CA ALA A 147 6.02 -3.79 -17.11
C ALA A 147 5.20 -3.85 -15.82
N LEU A 148 5.54 -4.74 -14.88
CA LEU A 148 4.88 -4.83 -13.59
C LEU A 148 5.37 -3.72 -12.65
N ALA A 149 6.68 -3.63 -12.41
CA ALA A 149 7.28 -2.67 -11.48
C ALA A 149 7.07 -1.21 -11.92
N LEU A 150 7.13 -0.95 -13.23
CA LEU A 150 7.01 0.38 -13.83
C LEU A 150 5.70 0.54 -14.61
N GLN A 151 4.63 -0.16 -14.21
CA GLN A 151 3.33 -0.13 -14.90
C GLN A 151 2.76 1.30 -15.06
N ASN A 152 3.16 2.23 -14.18
CA ASN A 152 2.70 3.61 -14.16
C ASN A 152 3.63 4.57 -14.93
N SER A 153 4.81 4.11 -15.37
CA SER A 153 5.85 4.96 -16.00
C SER A 153 5.83 4.89 -17.53
N HIS A 154 4.88 4.17 -18.14
CA HIS A 154 4.81 3.90 -19.59
C HIS A 154 6.11 3.34 -20.20
N CYS A 155 6.96 2.69 -19.38
CA CYS A 155 8.26 2.16 -19.80
C CYS A 155 8.13 0.98 -20.77
N VAL A 156 7.22 0.06 -20.46
CA VAL A 156 6.96 -1.14 -21.26
C VAL A 156 5.45 -1.34 -21.37
N SER A 157 4.96 -1.69 -22.55
CA SER A 157 3.57 -2.10 -22.73
C SER A 157 3.28 -3.35 -21.91
N ALA A 158 2.15 -3.38 -21.21
CA ALA A 158 1.76 -4.54 -20.40
C ALA A 158 1.71 -5.82 -21.27
N PRO A 159 2.45 -6.89 -20.89
CA PRO A 159 2.36 -8.19 -21.55
C PRO A 159 0.93 -8.71 -21.58
N ALA A 160 0.54 -9.40 -22.66
CA ALA A 160 -0.79 -9.98 -22.81
C ALA A 160 -1.16 -10.95 -21.67
N LYS A 161 -0.17 -11.57 -21.00
CA LYS A 161 -0.42 -12.43 -19.84
C LYS A 161 -0.98 -11.70 -18.62
N PHE A 162 -0.74 -10.39 -18.49
CA PHE A 162 -1.30 -9.55 -17.42
C PHE A 162 -2.72 -9.05 -17.74
N GLU A 163 -3.24 -9.32 -18.93
CA GLU A 163 -4.59 -8.91 -19.33
C GLU A 163 -5.56 -10.11 -19.20
N TRP A 164 -6.47 -10.05 -18.23
CA TRP A 164 -7.40 -11.15 -17.91
C TRP A 164 -8.70 -10.60 -17.34
N THR A 165 -9.75 -11.43 -17.34
CA THR A 165 -11.04 -11.04 -16.77
C THR A 165 -11.57 -12.10 -15.81
N VAL A 166 -12.12 -11.65 -14.69
CA VAL A 166 -12.78 -12.53 -13.73
C VAL A 166 -14.21 -12.83 -14.18
N GLU A 167 -14.61 -14.08 -14.07
CA GLU A 167 -15.99 -14.49 -14.36
C GLU A 167 -16.89 -14.21 -13.15
N ILE A 168 -17.95 -13.44 -13.38
CA ILE A 168 -18.90 -12.97 -12.36
C ILE A 168 -20.31 -13.35 -12.79
N ASP A 169 -21.15 -13.76 -11.84
CA ASP A 169 -22.57 -13.95 -12.07
C ASP A 169 -23.25 -12.66 -12.55
N ARG A 170 -24.11 -12.79 -13.57
CA ARG A 170 -24.83 -11.68 -14.20
C ARG A 170 -26.33 -11.75 -13.97
N SER A 171 -26.77 -12.57 -13.01
CA SER A 171 -28.17 -12.63 -12.62
C SER A 171 -28.61 -11.25 -12.11
N PRO A 172 -29.90 -10.87 -12.28
CA PRO A 172 -30.38 -9.61 -11.76
C PRO A 172 -30.13 -9.47 -10.25
N PRO A 173 -29.73 -8.27 -9.76
CA PRO A 173 -29.55 -8.00 -8.35
C PRO A 173 -30.77 -8.38 -7.51
N LYS A 174 -30.54 -9.02 -6.35
CA LYS A 174 -31.61 -9.26 -5.37
C LYS A 174 -31.62 -8.12 -4.37
N LEU A 175 -32.67 -7.31 -4.42
CA LEU A 175 -32.80 -6.16 -3.53
C LEU A 175 -33.06 -6.63 -2.09
N LEU A 176 -32.30 -6.05 -1.16
CA LEU A 176 -32.48 -6.18 0.28
C LEU A 176 -33.35 -5.02 0.79
N ASP A 177 -34.01 -5.22 1.92
CA ASP A 177 -34.66 -4.11 2.63
C ASP A 177 -33.59 -3.21 3.25
N ALA A 178 -33.32 -2.10 2.58
CA ALA A 178 -32.34 -1.09 2.97
C ALA A 178 -32.96 0.04 3.83
N THR A 179 -34.07 -0.23 4.52
CA THR A 179 -34.65 0.72 5.47
C THR A 179 -33.77 0.77 6.73
N PRO A 180 -33.15 1.92 7.06
CA PRO A 180 -32.30 2.07 8.24
C PRO A 180 -33.04 1.78 9.55
N SER A 181 -32.30 1.33 10.57
CA SER A 181 -32.76 1.30 11.96
C SER A 181 -32.20 2.49 12.76
N GLU A 182 -32.79 2.76 13.92
CA GLU A 182 -32.25 3.68 14.94
C GLU A 182 -31.13 3.06 15.80
N GLU A 183 -30.90 1.75 15.66
CA GLU A 183 -29.76 1.08 16.30
C GLU A 183 -28.47 1.39 15.54
N HIS A 184 -27.36 1.52 16.26
CA HIS A 184 -26.04 1.83 15.71
C HIS A 184 -24.97 0.92 16.30
N LEU A 185 -23.94 0.67 15.51
CA LEU A 185 -22.73 -0.05 15.90
C LEU A 185 -21.55 0.90 15.86
N LYS A 186 -20.62 0.75 16.81
CA LYS A 186 -19.33 1.44 16.76
C LYS A 186 -18.23 0.48 16.32
N ILE A 187 -17.49 0.87 15.29
CA ILE A 187 -16.33 0.14 14.80
C ILE A 187 -15.09 1.02 14.97
N VAL A 188 -14.04 0.49 15.61
CA VAL A 188 -12.71 1.13 15.61
C VAL A 188 -11.91 0.57 14.44
N HIS A 189 -11.17 1.43 13.76
CA HIS A 189 -10.29 1.06 12.66
C HIS A 189 -8.86 1.48 12.96
N VAL A 190 -8.00 0.48 13.09
CA VAL A 190 -6.57 0.61 13.34
C VAL A 190 -5.83 0.09 12.11
N SER A 191 -4.82 0.81 11.65
CA SER A 191 -4.04 0.44 10.48
C SER A 191 -2.59 0.89 10.64
N ASP A 192 -1.68 0.22 9.92
CA ASP A 192 -0.31 0.67 9.67
C ASP A 192 0.41 1.06 10.97
N ILE A 193 0.60 0.05 11.83
CA ILE A 193 1.30 0.23 13.11
C ILE A 193 2.79 0.44 12.88
N HIS A 194 3.37 -0.35 11.96
CA HIS A 194 4.81 -0.39 11.69
C HIS A 194 5.63 -0.28 12.97
N TYR A 195 5.53 -1.31 13.81
CA TYR A 195 6.32 -1.39 15.02
C TYR A 195 7.78 -1.60 14.64
N ASP A 196 8.62 -0.63 14.99
CA ASP A 196 10.06 -0.70 14.84
C ASP A 196 10.73 -1.16 16.15
N PRO A 197 11.23 -2.42 16.21
CA PRO A 197 11.93 -2.92 17.40
C PRO A 197 13.32 -2.30 17.59
N LEU A 198 13.86 -1.64 16.57
CA LEU A 198 15.15 -0.95 16.58
C LEU A 198 15.03 0.56 16.80
N TYR A 199 13.82 1.11 16.93
CA TYR A 199 13.64 2.54 17.18
C TYR A 199 14.45 2.99 18.41
N GLU A 200 15.22 4.06 18.23
CA GLU A 200 16.09 4.65 19.22
C GLU A 200 15.69 6.12 19.44
N PRO A 201 15.00 6.44 20.56
CA PRO A 201 14.78 7.82 20.96
C PRO A 201 16.10 8.58 21.04
N ASN A 202 16.12 9.81 20.53
CA ASN A 202 17.32 10.61 20.34
C ASN A 202 18.36 10.04 19.33
N GLY A 203 18.00 9.02 18.55
CA GLY A 203 18.83 8.45 17.49
C GLY A 203 18.91 9.30 16.22
N ASN A 204 19.56 8.76 15.18
CA ASN A 204 19.74 9.44 13.91
C ASN A 204 18.47 9.38 13.04
N ALA A 205 17.74 10.49 13.02
CA ALA A 205 16.53 10.64 12.22
C ALA A 205 16.78 11.19 10.79
N LYS A 206 18.05 11.39 10.40
CA LYS A 206 18.46 11.78 9.04
C LYS A 206 19.65 10.92 8.58
N CYS A 207 19.40 9.62 8.48
CA CYS A 207 20.40 8.59 8.25
C CYS A 207 20.73 8.33 6.76
N GLY A 208 19.93 8.83 5.82
CA GLY A 208 20.12 8.56 4.38
C GLY A 208 19.70 7.15 3.95
N GLN A 209 18.90 6.47 4.76
CA GLN A 209 18.32 5.16 4.43
C GLN A 209 16.79 5.25 4.32
N PRO A 210 16.12 4.26 3.71
CA PRO A 210 14.66 4.19 3.63
C PRO A 210 13.95 4.00 4.96
N ASN A 211 14.64 3.83 6.08
CA ASN A 211 14.06 3.95 7.42
C ASN A 211 15.14 4.43 8.39
N CYS A 212 14.85 5.44 9.20
CA CYS A 212 15.77 6.06 10.14
C CYS A 212 15.25 5.98 11.58
N CYS A 213 15.91 6.67 12.51
CA CYS A 213 15.63 6.60 13.95
C CYS A 213 15.95 5.22 14.55
N ARG A 214 16.82 4.43 13.92
CA ARG A 214 17.14 3.06 14.34
C ARG A 214 18.52 2.96 14.97
N LYS A 215 18.69 1.99 15.86
CA LYS A 215 20.00 1.62 16.42
C LYS A 215 20.98 1.26 15.30
N GLY A 216 22.23 1.73 15.44
CA GLY A 216 23.31 1.41 14.49
C GLY A 216 23.45 2.37 13.30
N GLN A 217 22.65 3.43 13.23
CA GLN A 217 22.69 4.43 12.14
C GLN A 217 23.62 5.63 12.41
N GLY A 218 24.50 5.50 13.40
CA GLY A 218 25.41 6.57 13.82
C GLY A 218 24.69 7.77 14.45
N PRO A 219 25.40 8.88 14.70
CA PRO A 219 24.79 10.11 15.23
C PRO A 219 24.07 10.91 14.13
N SER A 220 23.14 11.77 14.54
CA SER A 220 22.52 12.75 13.63
C SER A 220 23.58 13.66 12.98
N PRO A 221 23.43 14.03 11.69
CA PRO A 221 24.28 15.03 11.05
C PRO A 221 24.30 16.35 11.83
N ALA A 222 25.40 17.09 11.75
CA ALA A 222 25.55 18.37 12.45
C ALA A 222 24.39 19.33 12.11
N GLY A 223 23.74 19.87 13.15
CA GLY A 223 22.58 20.76 13.02
C GLY A 223 21.24 20.07 12.73
N ALA A 224 21.20 18.74 12.58
CA ALA A 224 19.95 17.99 12.51
C ALA A 224 19.48 17.59 13.92
N PRO A 225 18.23 17.90 14.32
CA PRO A 225 17.71 17.44 15.60
C PRO A 225 17.59 15.91 15.60
N PRO A 226 17.80 15.25 16.75
CA PRO A 226 17.70 13.81 16.86
C PRO A 226 16.24 13.33 16.78
N ALA A 227 16.03 12.01 16.78
CA ALA A 227 14.70 11.40 16.79
C ALA A 227 13.88 11.76 18.03
N GLY A 228 12.57 11.97 17.87
CA GLY A 228 11.64 12.15 18.98
C GLY A 228 11.51 10.92 19.88
N TYR A 229 10.85 11.08 21.03
CA TYR A 229 10.55 9.95 21.92
C TYR A 229 9.31 9.19 21.44
N TRP A 230 8.23 9.90 21.09
CA TRP A 230 6.94 9.31 20.70
C TRP A 230 6.82 9.01 19.19
N GLY A 231 7.93 9.07 18.44
CA GLY A 231 7.97 9.02 16.98
C GLY A 231 8.62 10.27 16.38
N ASP A 232 8.83 10.27 15.06
CA ASP A 232 9.43 11.40 14.34
C ASP A 232 8.77 11.58 12.96
N TYR A 233 8.51 12.84 12.55
CA TYR A 233 7.87 13.12 11.26
C TYR A 233 8.72 12.78 10.03
N ARG A 234 10.02 12.50 10.20
CA ARG A 234 10.88 12.12 9.08
C ARG A 234 10.56 10.68 8.65
N VAL A 235 11.54 10.07 8.01
CA VAL A 235 11.53 8.67 7.63
C VAL A 235 11.76 7.80 8.87
N CYS A 236 10.79 7.72 9.79
CA CYS A 236 10.88 6.89 10.98
C CYS A 236 9.54 6.22 11.34
N ASP A 237 9.63 4.98 11.82
CA ASP A 237 8.49 4.16 12.26
C ASP A 237 8.20 4.27 13.77
N THR A 238 7.30 3.42 14.27
CA THR A 238 6.69 3.56 15.59
C THR A 238 7.47 2.83 16.68
N PRO A 239 7.91 3.52 17.75
CA PRO A 239 8.48 2.84 18.90
C PRO A 239 7.42 2.08 19.71
N TRP A 240 7.83 1.02 20.41
CA TRP A 240 6.92 0.13 21.15
C TRP A 240 6.00 0.85 22.14
N HIS A 241 6.51 1.84 22.88
CA HIS A 241 5.70 2.58 23.85
C HIS A 241 4.61 3.45 23.19
N ALA A 242 4.82 3.93 21.97
CA ALA A 242 3.77 4.61 21.21
C ALA A 242 2.69 3.63 20.70
N VAL A 243 3.08 2.41 20.30
CA VAL A 243 2.13 1.33 19.98
C VAL A 243 1.26 0.99 21.19
N ILE A 244 1.87 0.81 22.36
CA ILE A 244 1.15 0.56 23.62
C ILE A 244 0.18 1.70 23.91
N ASP A 245 0.66 2.95 23.85
CA ASP A 245 -0.15 4.12 24.20
C ASP A 245 -1.38 4.25 23.31
N ALA A 246 -1.22 4.09 21.99
CA ALA A 246 -2.33 4.15 21.05
C ALA A 246 -3.39 3.09 21.33
N LEU A 247 -2.99 1.83 21.50
CA LEU A 247 -3.92 0.74 21.78
C LEU A 247 -4.61 0.93 23.14
N ASP A 248 -3.88 1.36 24.17
CA ASP A 248 -4.46 1.64 25.48
C ASP A 248 -5.45 2.81 25.43
N HIS A 249 -5.13 3.88 24.68
CA HIS A 249 -6.04 5.00 24.47
C HIS A 249 -7.34 4.54 23.79
N ILE A 250 -7.22 3.77 22.69
CA ILE A 250 -8.39 3.23 21.97
C ILE A 250 -9.28 2.44 22.93
N ASN A 251 -8.72 1.50 23.69
CA ASN A 251 -9.51 0.67 24.60
C ASN A 251 -10.18 1.48 25.72
N LYS A 252 -9.49 2.51 26.24
CA LYS A 252 -10.04 3.40 27.27
C LYS A 252 -11.17 4.28 26.73
N THR A 253 -11.01 4.82 25.53
CA THR A 253 -11.92 5.82 24.95
C THR A 253 -13.10 5.18 24.21
N HIS A 254 -12.91 3.97 23.66
CA HIS A 254 -13.88 3.25 22.84
C HIS A 254 -14.17 1.86 23.40
N SER A 255 -14.33 1.75 24.72
CA SER A 255 -14.75 0.50 25.37
C SER A 255 -16.13 -0.01 24.93
N ASP A 256 -16.90 0.84 24.25
CA ASP A 256 -18.20 0.55 23.64
C ASP A 256 -18.09 0.07 22.18
N ALA A 257 -16.88 -0.06 21.62
CA ALA A 257 -16.68 -0.59 20.28
C ALA A 257 -17.13 -2.05 20.20
N GLU A 258 -17.97 -2.37 19.22
CA GLU A 258 -18.41 -3.73 18.97
C GLU A 258 -17.36 -4.53 18.20
N TYR A 259 -16.68 -3.87 17.27
CA TYR A 259 -15.68 -4.49 16.40
C TYR A 259 -14.43 -3.61 16.28
N ILE A 260 -13.28 -4.27 16.17
CA ILE A 260 -12.03 -3.63 15.73
C ILE A 260 -11.69 -4.14 14.34
N TYR A 261 -11.58 -3.25 13.36
CA TYR A 261 -10.96 -3.55 12.07
C TYR A 261 -9.47 -3.25 12.15
N TYR A 262 -8.65 -4.23 11.78
CA TYR A 262 -7.20 -4.07 11.77
C TYR A 262 -6.63 -4.33 10.38
N THR A 263 -6.23 -3.28 9.67
CA THR A 263 -5.91 -3.36 8.24
C THR A 263 -4.44 -3.63 7.90
N GLY A 264 -3.70 -4.29 8.79
CA GLY A 264 -2.35 -4.80 8.50
C GLY A 264 -1.23 -3.77 8.69
N ASP A 265 -0.04 -4.12 8.16
CA ASP A 265 1.22 -3.38 8.26
C ASP A 265 1.72 -3.22 9.71
N ILE A 266 2.17 -4.36 10.25
CA ILE A 266 2.81 -4.52 11.55
C ILE A 266 4.32 -4.24 11.47
N VAL A 267 4.99 -4.75 10.44
CA VAL A 267 6.46 -4.75 10.33
C VAL A 267 6.93 -3.40 9.77
N ASP A 268 8.03 -2.87 10.32
CA ASP A 268 8.59 -1.57 9.94
C ASP A 268 9.16 -1.51 8.50
N HIS A 269 9.56 -0.31 8.06
CA HIS A 269 10.13 -0.01 6.75
C HIS A 269 11.65 -0.30 6.66
N GLY A 270 12.24 -0.96 7.66
CA GLY A 270 13.61 -1.49 7.65
C GLY A 270 13.75 -2.74 6.77
N GLU A 271 13.15 -2.70 5.58
CA GLU A 271 12.90 -3.85 4.71
C GLU A 271 14.17 -4.62 4.30
N TRP A 272 15.31 -3.92 4.18
CA TRP A 272 16.59 -4.50 3.76
C TRP A 272 17.24 -5.37 4.83
N GLU A 273 16.78 -5.30 6.07
CA GLU A 273 17.34 -6.03 7.21
C GLU A 273 16.31 -6.94 7.91
N THR A 274 15.17 -7.19 7.25
CA THR A 274 14.14 -8.11 7.73
C THR A 274 14.60 -9.57 7.66
N THR A 275 13.99 -10.39 8.51
CA THR A 275 14.15 -11.86 8.52
C THR A 275 12.79 -12.50 8.80
N ARG A 276 12.60 -13.77 8.40
CA ARG A 276 11.37 -14.50 8.71
C ARG A 276 11.13 -14.57 10.22
N GLU A 277 12.16 -14.89 11.00
CA GLU A 277 12.08 -14.98 12.46
C GLU A 277 11.78 -13.62 13.11
N GLY A 278 12.40 -12.55 12.59
CA GLY A 278 12.13 -11.18 13.00
C GLY A 278 10.66 -10.79 12.78
N ASN A 279 10.15 -11.00 11.57
CA ASN A 279 8.75 -10.69 11.24
C ASN A 279 7.78 -11.52 12.09
N ILE A 280 8.02 -12.82 12.27
CA ILE A 280 7.20 -13.69 13.15
C ILE A 280 7.11 -13.08 14.55
N LYS A 281 8.25 -12.65 15.11
CA LYS A 281 8.30 -12.07 16.45
C LYS A 281 7.51 -10.76 16.56
N ILE A 282 7.73 -9.83 15.63
CA ILE A 282 7.02 -8.53 15.63
C ILE A 282 5.50 -8.76 15.50
N ILE A 283 5.08 -9.64 14.60
CA ILE A 283 3.67 -10.02 14.40
C ILE A 283 3.07 -10.60 15.68
N GLN A 284 3.77 -11.54 16.32
CA GLN A 284 3.32 -12.13 17.58
C GLN A 284 3.21 -11.11 18.71
N ASP A 285 4.21 -10.23 18.86
CA ASP A 285 4.25 -9.22 19.92
C ASP A 285 3.11 -8.21 19.77
N VAL A 286 2.88 -7.69 18.55
CA VAL A 286 1.79 -6.75 18.27
C VAL A 286 0.43 -7.41 18.44
N PHE A 287 0.18 -8.59 17.85
CA PHE A 287 -1.12 -9.24 18.00
C PHE A 287 -1.40 -9.68 19.44
N LYS A 288 -0.37 -10.12 20.19
CA LYS A 288 -0.50 -10.38 21.62
C LYS A 288 -0.91 -9.11 22.36
N LYS A 289 -0.28 -7.98 22.08
CA LYS A 289 -0.66 -6.69 22.69
C LYS A 289 -2.11 -6.32 22.33
N ILE A 290 -2.50 -6.41 21.06
CA ILE A 290 -3.89 -6.20 20.60
C ILE A 290 -4.87 -7.08 21.38
N LYS A 291 -4.61 -8.40 21.49
CA LYS A 291 -5.46 -9.33 22.24
C LYS A 291 -5.57 -8.96 23.71
N THR A 292 -4.45 -8.65 24.37
CA THR A 292 -4.47 -8.27 25.79
C THR A 292 -5.21 -6.96 26.05
N THR A 293 -5.15 -6.02 25.09
CA THR A 293 -5.78 -4.72 25.20
C THR A 293 -7.29 -4.80 25.00
N PHE A 294 -7.76 -5.43 23.92
CA PHE A 294 -9.19 -5.45 23.56
C PHE A 294 -9.96 -6.65 24.15
N LYS A 295 -9.26 -7.63 24.73
CA LYS A 295 -9.85 -8.78 25.44
C LYS A 295 -10.91 -9.52 24.62
N ASP A 296 -12.18 -9.25 24.90
CA ASP A 296 -13.35 -9.93 24.36
C ASP A 296 -13.93 -9.21 23.13
N THR A 297 -13.55 -7.95 22.87
CA THR A 297 -13.94 -7.26 21.64
C THR A 297 -13.27 -7.96 20.45
N PRO A 298 -14.04 -8.51 19.50
CA PRO A 298 -13.48 -9.21 18.35
C PRO A 298 -12.73 -8.25 17.43
N VAL A 299 -11.58 -8.72 16.97
CA VAL A 299 -10.72 -8.02 16.01
C VAL A 299 -10.82 -8.74 14.67
N PHE A 300 -11.04 -8.02 13.58
CA PHE A 300 -11.04 -8.57 12.23
C PHE A 300 -9.79 -8.07 11.50
N PRO A 301 -8.67 -8.81 11.59
CA PRO A 301 -7.42 -8.42 10.97
C PRO A 301 -7.38 -8.80 9.49
N ILE A 302 -6.61 -8.06 8.70
CA ILE A 302 -6.12 -8.47 7.38
C ILE A 302 -4.60 -8.33 7.31
N ILE A 303 -4.03 -8.72 6.17
CA ILE A 303 -2.59 -8.68 5.93
C ILE A 303 -2.24 -7.41 5.16
N GLY A 304 -1.26 -6.66 5.63
CA GLY A 304 -0.63 -5.57 4.89
C GLY A 304 0.48 -6.06 3.98
N ASN A 305 1.15 -5.15 3.28
CA ASN A 305 2.23 -5.54 2.37
C ASN A 305 3.55 -5.83 3.13
N HIS A 306 3.67 -5.39 4.40
CA HIS A 306 4.86 -5.52 5.25
C HIS A 306 5.01 -6.84 6.02
N GLU A 307 3.97 -7.65 6.16
CA GLU A 307 4.07 -8.88 6.96
C GLU A 307 5.01 -9.94 6.37
N ALA A 308 5.08 -10.04 5.04
CA ALA A 308 5.90 -11.04 4.35
C ALA A 308 7.40 -10.72 4.45
N ASN A 309 8.22 -11.78 4.40
CA ASN A 309 9.66 -11.69 4.24
C ASN A 309 10.08 -12.59 3.07
N PRO A 310 10.64 -12.02 1.98
CA PRO A 310 10.86 -10.59 1.75
C PRO A 310 9.57 -9.77 1.62
N LEU A 311 9.68 -8.45 1.87
CA LEU A 311 8.60 -7.47 1.74
C LEU A 311 7.84 -7.59 0.40
N ASN A 312 6.52 -7.40 0.41
CA ASN A 312 5.61 -7.44 -0.76
C ASN A 312 5.44 -8.81 -1.44
N LEU A 313 6.16 -9.86 -1.03
CA LEU A 313 6.18 -11.14 -1.76
C LEU A 313 5.16 -12.13 -1.18
N PHE A 314 4.01 -12.19 -1.83
CA PHE A 314 2.90 -13.08 -1.48
C PHE A 314 2.71 -14.15 -2.55
N ALA A 315 3.34 -15.30 -2.32
CA ALA A 315 3.24 -16.46 -3.19
C ALA A 315 1.84 -17.10 -3.09
N SER A 316 1.43 -17.77 -4.16
CA SER A 316 0.26 -18.65 -4.13
C SER A 316 0.60 -19.95 -3.39
N ALA A 317 -0.43 -20.71 -2.98
CA ALA A 317 -0.26 -22.04 -2.40
C ALA A 317 0.41 -23.08 -3.34
N LYS A 318 0.64 -22.76 -4.63
CA LYS A 318 1.34 -23.64 -5.57
C LYS A 318 2.87 -23.59 -5.41
N VAL A 319 3.40 -22.56 -4.77
CA VAL A 319 4.83 -22.42 -4.50
C VAL A 319 5.18 -23.19 -3.23
N ASP A 320 5.56 -24.45 -3.41
CA ASP A 320 5.92 -25.39 -2.35
C ASP A 320 7.45 -25.51 -2.19
N ASP A 321 8.11 -24.36 -1.98
CA ASP A 321 9.53 -24.27 -1.63
C ASP A 321 9.65 -23.36 -0.39
N ASP A 322 10.00 -23.95 0.76
CA ASP A 322 10.07 -23.25 2.05
C ASP A 322 11.01 -22.03 2.06
N LYS A 323 11.97 -21.95 1.12
CA LYS A 323 12.88 -20.81 1.02
C LYS A 323 12.23 -19.55 0.44
N VAL A 324 11.15 -19.70 -0.34
CA VAL A 324 10.52 -18.61 -1.08
C VAL A 324 8.99 -18.54 -0.90
N SER A 325 8.39 -19.59 -0.35
CA SER A 325 6.96 -19.66 -0.08
C SER A 325 6.53 -18.70 1.04
N THR A 326 5.33 -18.15 0.91
CA THR A 326 4.67 -17.32 1.94
C THR A 326 3.78 -18.15 2.88
N LYS A 327 3.76 -19.50 2.74
CA LYS A 327 2.92 -20.41 3.54
C LYS A 327 3.09 -20.23 5.04
N TRP A 328 4.32 -20.00 5.49
CA TRP A 328 4.64 -19.79 6.91
C TRP A 328 3.86 -18.64 7.54
N LEU A 329 3.62 -17.57 6.76
CA LEU A 329 2.90 -16.40 7.23
C LEU A 329 1.41 -16.72 7.37
N TYR A 330 0.83 -17.41 6.38
CA TYR A 330 -0.57 -17.80 6.43
C TYR A 330 -0.86 -18.80 7.56
N GLU A 331 0.05 -19.74 7.82
CA GLU A 331 -0.03 -20.65 8.97
C GLU A 331 0.03 -19.90 10.30
N LEU A 332 1.02 -19.00 10.46
CA LEU A 332 1.16 -18.16 11.66
C LEU A 332 -0.11 -17.34 11.92
N LEU A 333 -0.63 -16.67 10.88
CA LEU A 333 -1.80 -15.80 11.02
C LEU A 333 -3.07 -16.59 11.29
N ALA A 334 -3.27 -17.74 10.63
CA ALA A 334 -4.39 -18.63 10.94
C ALA A 334 -4.36 -19.06 12.41
N ASP A 335 -3.20 -19.49 12.91
CA ASP A 335 -3.04 -19.89 14.30
C ASP A 335 -3.30 -18.74 15.27
N ILE A 336 -2.71 -17.56 15.04
CA ILE A 336 -2.92 -16.40 15.92
C ILE A 336 -4.41 -16.00 15.93
N TRP A 337 -4.99 -15.77 14.77
CA TRP A 337 -6.34 -15.20 14.66
C TRP A 337 -7.41 -16.16 15.18
N ILE A 338 -7.26 -17.47 14.96
CA ILE A 338 -8.19 -18.47 15.46
C ILE A 338 -7.99 -18.72 16.95
N ASN A 339 -6.75 -18.90 17.43
CA ASN A 339 -6.49 -19.18 18.85
C ASN A 339 -6.86 -18.00 19.76
N TYR A 340 -6.81 -16.77 19.25
CA TYR A 340 -7.28 -15.59 19.98
C TYR A 340 -8.80 -15.44 20.00
N GLY A 341 -9.53 -16.34 19.33
CA GLY A 341 -10.99 -16.37 19.27
C GLY A 341 -11.59 -15.28 18.37
N TRP A 342 -10.78 -14.67 17.50
CA TRP A 342 -11.23 -13.63 16.58
C TRP A 342 -11.93 -14.22 15.36
N LEU A 343 -11.43 -15.34 14.86
CA LEU A 343 -11.97 -16.05 13.71
C LEU A 343 -12.35 -17.49 14.07
N PRO A 344 -13.44 -18.04 13.49
CA PRO A 344 -13.76 -19.45 13.64
C PRO A 344 -12.81 -20.33 12.82
N GLU A 345 -12.59 -21.57 13.25
CA GLU A 345 -11.74 -22.56 12.55
C GLU A 345 -12.12 -22.76 11.07
N SER A 346 -13.39 -22.52 10.70
CA SER A 346 -13.86 -22.58 9.31
C SER A 346 -13.15 -21.61 8.36
N THR A 347 -12.46 -20.58 8.86
CA THR A 347 -11.67 -19.66 8.02
C THR A 347 -10.28 -20.19 7.68
N ARG A 348 -9.78 -21.21 8.40
CA ARG A 348 -8.40 -21.70 8.25
C ARG A 348 -8.05 -22.04 6.81
N SER A 349 -8.92 -22.76 6.10
CA SER A 349 -8.62 -23.22 4.74
C SER A 349 -8.41 -22.06 3.76
N SER A 350 -9.20 -20.99 3.84
CA SER A 350 -9.04 -19.83 2.96
C SER A 350 -7.84 -18.97 3.37
N ILE A 351 -7.56 -18.86 4.67
CA ILE A 351 -6.36 -18.19 5.16
C ILE A 351 -5.11 -18.92 4.64
N LEU A 352 -5.05 -20.25 4.75
CA LEU A 352 -3.93 -21.04 4.23
C LEU A 352 -3.82 -20.99 2.70
N GLN A 353 -4.94 -20.83 2.00
CA GLN A 353 -4.95 -20.71 0.54
C GLN A 353 -4.30 -19.40 0.04
N GLY A 354 -4.52 -18.28 0.74
CA GLY A 354 -4.02 -16.99 0.27
C GLY A 354 -4.20 -15.80 1.20
N GLY A 355 -4.41 -16.03 2.49
CA GLY A 355 -4.48 -14.97 3.50
C GLY A 355 -5.79 -14.18 3.53
N PHE A 356 -6.86 -14.71 2.93
CA PHE A 356 -8.19 -14.08 2.90
C PHE A 356 -9.24 -14.96 3.61
N TYR A 357 -10.31 -14.35 4.09
CA TYR A 357 -11.40 -15.06 4.76
C TYR A 357 -12.72 -14.30 4.73
N THR A 358 -13.79 -14.99 5.12
CA THR A 358 -15.09 -14.36 5.35
C THR A 358 -15.75 -14.98 6.59
N LEU A 359 -16.56 -14.20 7.28
CA LEU A 359 -17.46 -14.69 8.33
C LEU A 359 -18.69 -13.78 8.44
N SER A 360 -19.74 -14.28 9.09
CA SER A 360 -20.92 -13.50 9.45
C SER A 360 -20.96 -13.32 10.97
N PRO A 361 -20.45 -12.20 11.53
CA PRO A 361 -20.40 -12.01 12.99
C PRO A 361 -21.81 -11.85 13.59
N ARG A 362 -22.82 -11.55 12.78
CA ARG A 362 -24.24 -11.60 13.13
C ARG A 362 -25.10 -11.90 11.91
N LYS A 363 -26.35 -12.28 12.15
CA LYS A 363 -27.31 -12.58 11.08
C LYS A 363 -27.53 -11.36 10.18
N GLY A 364 -27.43 -11.54 8.87
CA GLY A 364 -27.65 -10.48 7.89
C GLY A 364 -26.43 -9.58 7.64
N PHE A 365 -25.28 -9.89 8.22
CA PHE A 365 -24.04 -9.13 8.03
C PHE A 365 -22.85 -10.05 7.82
N ARG A 366 -22.06 -9.74 6.79
CA ARG A 366 -20.85 -10.48 6.45
C ARG A 366 -19.66 -9.53 6.35
N ILE A 367 -18.54 -9.98 6.90
CA ILE A 367 -17.24 -9.36 6.68
C ILE A 367 -16.47 -10.23 5.68
N ILE A 368 -15.90 -9.58 4.67
CA ILE A 368 -15.00 -10.19 3.69
C ILE A 368 -13.64 -9.53 3.82
N ALA A 369 -12.65 -10.29 4.25
CA ALA A 369 -11.27 -9.85 4.44
C ALA A 369 -10.41 -10.35 3.28
N LEU A 370 -9.78 -9.43 2.55
CA LEU A 370 -8.93 -9.73 1.40
C LEU A 370 -7.45 -9.55 1.73
N ASN A 371 -6.62 -10.37 1.08
CA ASN A 371 -5.18 -10.13 0.96
C ASN A 371 -4.92 -9.57 -0.44
N ASN A 372 -5.14 -8.28 -0.64
CA ASN A 372 -4.94 -7.68 -1.97
C ASN A 372 -3.47 -7.39 -2.29
N ASN A 373 -2.53 -7.81 -1.43
CA ASN A 373 -1.09 -7.80 -1.74
C ASN A 373 -0.72 -8.81 -2.83
N VAL A 374 -1.61 -9.78 -3.10
CA VAL A 374 -1.51 -10.66 -4.29
C VAL A 374 -1.50 -9.89 -5.61
N ALA A 375 -1.92 -8.63 -5.61
CA ALA A 375 -1.93 -7.73 -6.76
C ALA A 375 -0.90 -6.58 -6.67
N TYR A 376 0.00 -6.62 -5.68
CA TYR A 376 1.00 -5.57 -5.47
C TYR A 376 2.01 -5.53 -6.63
N THR A 377 2.41 -4.35 -7.12
CA THR A 377 3.31 -4.19 -8.28
C THR A 377 4.73 -4.70 -8.05
N TYR A 378 5.15 -4.81 -6.81
CA TYR A 378 6.41 -5.46 -6.41
C TYR A 378 6.23 -6.90 -5.91
N ASN A 379 5.02 -7.48 -6.02
CA ASN A 379 4.84 -8.91 -5.81
C ASN A 379 5.29 -9.68 -7.06
N TRP A 380 6.56 -10.10 -7.07
CA TRP A 380 7.18 -10.79 -8.21
C TRP A 380 6.47 -12.08 -8.61
N TRP A 381 5.68 -12.69 -7.71
CA TRP A 381 4.88 -13.88 -8.01
C TRP A 381 3.82 -13.64 -9.10
N LEU A 382 3.40 -12.40 -9.34
CA LEU A 382 2.54 -12.04 -10.48
C LEU A 382 3.21 -12.31 -11.84
N ILE A 383 4.54 -12.42 -11.90
CA ILE A 383 5.24 -12.74 -13.15
C ILE A 383 5.06 -14.22 -13.51
N TYR A 384 5.04 -15.07 -12.48
CA TYR A 384 4.86 -16.52 -12.56
C TYR A 384 3.38 -16.93 -12.65
N GLU A 385 2.52 -16.30 -11.83
CA GLU A 385 1.07 -16.48 -11.82
C GLU A 385 0.35 -15.16 -12.12
N PRO A 386 0.29 -14.74 -13.39
CA PRO A 386 -0.18 -13.41 -13.78
C PRO A 386 -1.69 -13.18 -13.71
N LYS A 387 -2.47 -14.25 -13.56
CA LYS A 387 -3.94 -14.22 -13.65
C LYS A 387 -4.54 -14.55 -12.29
N ASP A 388 -5.25 -13.59 -11.71
CA ASP A 388 -5.97 -13.70 -10.43
C ASP A 388 -5.20 -14.57 -9.41
N LEU A 389 -4.02 -14.09 -8.99
CA LEU A 389 -3.09 -14.87 -8.16
C LEU A 389 -3.81 -15.41 -6.92
N GLY A 390 -3.77 -16.75 -6.74
CA GLY A 390 -4.48 -17.44 -5.66
C GLY A 390 -6.01 -17.60 -5.86
N GLY A 391 -6.57 -17.12 -6.97
CA GLY A 391 -8.00 -17.16 -7.29
C GLY A 391 -8.86 -16.22 -6.43
N GLN A 392 -8.27 -15.18 -5.86
CA GLN A 392 -8.90 -14.35 -4.83
C GLN A 392 -10.10 -13.55 -5.36
N LEU A 393 -10.02 -12.97 -6.57
CA LEU A 393 -11.16 -12.22 -7.12
C LEU A 393 -12.30 -13.14 -7.53
N LYS A 394 -12.00 -14.34 -8.05
CA LYS A 394 -13.05 -15.35 -8.29
C LYS A 394 -13.72 -15.76 -6.98
N TRP A 395 -12.94 -15.99 -5.93
CA TRP A 395 -13.46 -16.28 -4.59
C TRP A 395 -14.33 -15.13 -4.04
N LEU A 396 -13.90 -13.87 -4.19
CA LEU A 396 -14.66 -12.70 -3.78
C LEU A 396 -16.02 -12.62 -4.49
N ALA A 397 -16.02 -12.79 -5.82
CA ALA A 397 -17.25 -12.76 -6.60
C ALA A 397 -18.25 -13.86 -6.17
N ASN A 398 -17.75 -15.06 -5.90
CA ASN A 398 -18.58 -16.17 -5.40
C ASN A 398 -19.11 -15.89 -3.98
N THR A 399 -18.28 -15.32 -3.11
CA THR A 399 -18.66 -14.99 -1.72
C THR A 399 -19.71 -13.90 -1.66
N LEU A 400 -19.59 -12.85 -2.49
CA LEU A 400 -20.61 -11.81 -2.61
C LEU A 400 -21.92 -12.34 -3.20
N LEU A 401 -21.86 -13.27 -4.15
CA LEU A 401 -23.06 -13.95 -4.65
C LEU A 401 -23.75 -14.79 -3.57
N GLU A 402 -22.98 -15.42 -2.69
CA GLU A 402 -23.52 -16.13 -1.53
C GLU A 402 -24.20 -15.16 -0.54
N ALA A 403 -23.55 -14.04 -0.23
CA ALA A 403 -24.12 -12.98 0.61
C ALA A 403 -25.43 -12.43 0.03
N GLU A 404 -25.48 -12.18 -1.28
CA GLU A 404 -26.70 -11.76 -1.99
C GLU A 404 -27.83 -12.79 -1.84
N LYS A 405 -27.52 -14.09 -1.98
CA LYS A 405 -28.50 -15.17 -1.79
C LYS A 405 -29.00 -15.25 -0.35
N ASN A 406 -28.12 -15.00 0.62
CA ASN A 406 -28.39 -15.07 2.05
C ASN A 406 -28.99 -13.76 2.61
N LYS A 407 -29.16 -12.73 1.77
CA LYS A 407 -29.66 -11.40 2.15
C LYS A 407 -28.79 -10.74 3.22
N GLU A 408 -27.48 -10.80 3.03
CA GLU A 408 -26.49 -10.19 3.92
C GLU A 408 -25.96 -8.88 3.32
N PHE A 409 -25.87 -7.83 4.15
CA PHE A 409 -25.03 -6.68 3.85
C PHE A 409 -23.56 -7.00 4.13
N VAL A 410 -22.65 -6.34 3.42
CA VAL A 410 -21.24 -6.71 3.39
C VAL A 410 -20.34 -5.51 3.69
N HIS A 411 -19.40 -5.72 4.61
CA HIS A 411 -18.19 -4.92 4.74
C HIS A 411 -17.00 -5.66 4.11
N ILE A 412 -16.18 -4.94 3.33
CA ILE A 412 -14.95 -5.49 2.76
C ILE A 412 -13.74 -4.81 3.40
N LEU A 413 -12.80 -5.60 3.90
CA LEU A 413 -11.52 -5.13 4.41
C LEU A 413 -10.44 -5.44 3.36
N VAL A 414 -9.70 -4.41 2.95
CA VAL A 414 -8.56 -4.49 2.01
C VAL A 414 -7.42 -3.65 2.56
N HIS A 415 -6.16 -3.98 2.28
CA HIS A 415 -5.06 -3.15 2.79
C HIS A 415 -4.79 -1.99 1.83
N VAL A 416 -4.39 -2.30 0.60
CA VAL A 416 -4.08 -1.30 -0.42
C VAL A 416 -5.37 -0.74 -1.03
N PRO A 417 -5.62 0.58 -1.06
CA PRO A 417 -6.82 1.12 -1.70
C PRO A 417 -6.84 0.84 -3.22
N SER A 418 -8.01 0.49 -3.77
CA SER A 418 -8.17 0.37 -5.23
C SER A 418 -7.91 1.71 -5.91
N GLY A 419 -7.19 1.72 -7.04
CA GLY A 419 -6.78 2.96 -7.69
C GLY A 419 -5.46 3.54 -7.18
N ASN A 420 -4.84 2.91 -6.18
CA ASN A 420 -3.47 3.17 -5.77
C ASN A 420 -2.48 2.56 -6.78
N HIS A 421 -1.46 3.34 -7.17
CA HIS A 421 -0.37 2.98 -8.08
C HIS A 421 0.36 1.66 -7.76
N ASP A 422 0.34 1.22 -6.50
CA ASP A 422 0.94 -0.03 -6.01
C ASP A 422 0.10 -1.29 -6.36
N GLN A 423 -1.11 -1.14 -6.87
CA GLN A 423 -1.97 -2.25 -7.31
C GLN A 423 -1.90 -2.47 -8.82
N GLN A 424 -1.84 -3.71 -9.28
CA GLN A 424 -1.89 -4.06 -10.70
C GLN A 424 -3.16 -3.48 -11.36
N ASN A 425 -3.00 -2.80 -12.50
CA ASN A 425 -4.10 -2.17 -13.23
C ASN A 425 -5.25 -3.13 -13.56
N THR A 426 -4.93 -4.33 -14.05
CA THR A 426 -5.90 -5.38 -14.40
C THR A 426 -6.69 -5.83 -13.18
N TRP A 427 -6.02 -6.08 -12.06
CA TRP A 427 -6.68 -6.46 -10.81
C TRP A 427 -7.64 -5.37 -10.33
N SER A 428 -7.21 -4.10 -10.31
CA SER A 428 -8.06 -2.97 -9.91
C SER A 428 -9.32 -2.85 -10.80
N ARG A 429 -9.17 -3.09 -12.11
CA ARG A 429 -10.30 -3.10 -13.04
C ARG A 429 -11.29 -4.22 -12.74
N GLU A 430 -10.80 -5.44 -12.53
CA GLU A 430 -11.66 -6.58 -12.23
C GLU A 430 -12.28 -6.48 -10.83
N TYR A 431 -11.57 -5.92 -9.84
CA TYR A 431 -12.12 -5.58 -8.54
C TYR A 431 -13.27 -4.58 -8.65
N ARG A 432 -13.06 -3.44 -9.33
CA ARG A 432 -14.13 -2.45 -9.59
C ARG A 432 -15.35 -3.07 -10.27
N LYS A 433 -15.14 -4.00 -11.22
CA LYS A 433 -16.21 -4.72 -11.91
C LYS A 433 -17.03 -5.60 -10.95
N ILE A 434 -16.39 -6.27 -9.99
CA ILE A 434 -17.06 -7.02 -8.92
C ILE A 434 -17.84 -6.08 -8.00
N ILE A 435 -17.19 -5.00 -7.51
CA ILE A 435 -17.85 -4.02 -6.64
C ILE A 435 -19.09 -3.44 -7.30
N ASN A 436 -19.04 -3.12 -8.59
CA ASN A 436 -20.19 -2.64 -9.33
C ASN A 436 -21.36 -3.63 -9.34
N ARG A 437 -21.10 -4.92 -9.61
CA ARG A 437 -22.14 -5.97 -9.66
C ARG A 437 -22.86 -6.14 -8.32
N PHE A 438 -22.14 -6.01 -7.20
CA PHE A 438 -22.67 -6.28 -5.86
C PHE A 438 -22.87 -5.01 -5.02
N SER A 439 -22.83 -3.82 -5.64
CA SER A 439 -22.91 -2.51 -4.96
C SER A 439 -24.17 -2.26 -4.12
N HIS A 440 -25.21 -3.08 -4.28
CA HIS A 440 -26.47 -3.00 -3.53
C HIS A 440 -26.43 -3.75 -2.19
N ILE A 441 -25.45 -4.63 -1.97
CA ILE A 441 -25.21 -5.30 -0.68
C ILE A 441 -23.92 -4.86 0.00
N ILE A 442 -22.98 -4.24 -0.72
CA ILE A 442 -21.74 -3.75 -0.12
C ILE A 442 -22.03 -2.40 0.55
N ALA A 443 -22.07 -2.40 1.89
CA ALA A 443 -22.40 -1.24 2.72
C ALA A 443 -21.17 -0.37 3.04
N GLY A 444 -19.96 -0.95 2.98
CA GLY A 444 -18.73 -0.21 3.22
C GLY A 444 -17.47 -1.00 2.84
N GLN A 445 -16.40 -0.28 2.53
CA GLN A 445 -15.06 -0.82 2.40
C GLN A 445 -14.10 -0.08 3.34
N PHE A 446 -13.09 -0.77 3.86
CA PHE A 446 -12.15 -0.21 4.84
C PHE A 446 -10.72 -0.59 4.46
N ASN A 447 -9.82 0.38 4.44
CA ASN A 447 -8.44 0.22 3.97
C ASN A 447 -7.38 1.04 4.73
N GLY A 448 -6.11 0.82 4.41
CA GLY A 448 -4.94 1.42 5.05
C GLY A 448 -3.87 1.83 4.04
N HIS A 449 -2.60 1.47 4.31
CA HIS A 449 -1.45 1.49 3.39
C HIS A 449 -0.93 2.89 2.99
N THR A 450 -1.82 3.87 2.74
CA THR A 450 -1.40 5.19 2.27
C THR A 450 -0.98 6.12 3.39
N HIS A 451 -1.21 5.70 4.64
CA HIS A 451 -0.95 6.42 5.89
C HIS A 451 -1.65 7.79 6.00
N SER A 452 -2.51 8.10 5.04
CA SER A 452 -3.19 9.38 4.86
C SER A 452 -4.63 9.27 5.34
N ASP A 453 -5.20 10.34 5.90
CA ASP A 453 -6.64 10.38 6.13
C ASP A 453 -7.36 10.69 4.81
N GLU A 454 -7.87 9.64 4.17
CA GLU A 454 -8.57 9.75 2.90
C GLU A 454 -9.68 8.71 2.76
N PHE A 455 -10.33 8.73 1.61
CA PHE A 455 -11.37 7.78 1.22
C PHE A 455 -11.34 7.62 -0.30
N ASN A 456 -11.87 6.52 -0.83
CA ASN A 456 -11.92 6.26 -2.27
C ASN A 456 -13.37 6.08 -2.72
N ILE A 457 -13.68 6.63 -3.90
CA ILE A 457 -14.99 6.61 -4.50
C ILE A 457 -15.01 5.65 -5.68
N PHE A 458 -16.02 4.80 -5.70
CA PHE A 458 -16.33 3.94 -6.83
C PHE A 458 -17.53 4.51 -7.57
N TYR A 459 -17.36 4.82 -8.85
CA TYR A 459 -18.45 5.21 -9.75
C TYR A 459 -18.93 4.04 -10.58
N GLU A 460 -20.23 4.05 -10.86
CA GLU A 460 -20.84 3.16 -11.86
C GLU A 460 -20.09 3.29 -13.21
N PRO A 461 -19.77 2.16 -13.88
CA PRO A 461 -19.14 2.20 -15.19
C PRO A 461 -19.95 3.05 -16.17
N ARG A 462 -19.30 4.04 -16.78
CA ARG A 462 -19.88 4.98 -17.77
C ARG A 462 -20.89 5.99 -17.19
N ASN A 463 -21.16 5.99 -15.89
CA ASN A 463 -21.96 7.01 -15.21
C ASN A 463 -21.18 7.62 -14.04
N PHE A 464 -20.33 8.60 -14.38
CA PHE A 464 -19.40 9.27 -13.46
C PHE A 464 -20.06 10.18 -12.41
N SER A 465 -21.39 10.28 -12.42
CA SER A 465 -22.15 11.04 -11.42
C SER A 465 -22.76 10.15 -10.33
N ASN A 466 -22.79 8.83 -10.55
CA ASN A 466 -23.43 7.85 -9.68
C ASN A 466 -22.39 7.08 -8.86
N ILE A 467 -22.25 7.44 -7.58
CA ILE A 467 -21.40 6.73 -6.63
C ILE A 467 -22.07 5.41 -6.26
N ILE A 468 -21.35 4.29 -6.45
CA ILE A 468 -21.84 2.95 -6.11
C ILE A 468 -21.33 2.47 -4.76
N ASN A 469 -20.14 2.90 -4.33
CA ASN A 469 -19.54 2.49 -3.06
C ASN A 469 -18.44 3.46 -2.61
N ILE A 470 -18.10 3.44 -1.32
CA ILE A 470 -17.09 4.28 -0.68
C ILE A 470 -16.18 3.37 0.15
N ALA A 471 -14.87 3.58 0.01
CA ALA A 471 -13.86 2.93 0.85
C ALA A 471 -13.19 3.94 1.77
N TRP A 472 -13.14 3.64 3.06
CA TRP A 472 -12.59 4.53 4.09
C TRP A 472 -11.18 4.13 4.48
N ASN A 473 -10.24 5.07 4.42
CA ASN A 473 -8.88 4.82 4.87
C ASN A 473 -8.76 5.08 6.38
N GLY A 474 -8.14 4.16 7.11
CA GLY A 474 -7.89 4.24 8.55
C GLY A 474 -6.80 5.23 8.93
N GLY A 475 -5.95 5.65 7.97
CA GLY A 475 -4.74 6.40 8.24
C GLY A 475 -3.62 5.47 8.71
N SER A 476 -2.87 5.88 9.72
CA SER A 476 -1.76 5.10 10.28
C SER A 476 -1.47 5.45 11.73
N ILE A 477 -1.10 4.45 12.54
CA ILE A 477 -0.45 4.72 13.82
C ILE A 477 0.99 5.18 13.60
N THR A 478 1.67 4.68 12.56
CA THR A 478 3.01 5.14 12.21
C THR A 478 3.04 6.61 11.80
N THR A 479 4.16 7.25 12.15
CA THR A 479 4.52 8.58 11.68
C THR A 479 5.14 8.55 10.30
N TRP A 480 5.50 7.36 9.80
CA TRP A 480 6.06 7.14 8.47
C TRP A 480 5.08 7.58 7.38
N SER A 481 5.38 8.55 6.53
CA SER A 481 6.27 9.66 6.86
C SER A 481 5.45 10.94 6.86
N TYR A 482 5.91 11.91 7.64
CA TYR A 482 5.36 13.27 7.66
C TYR A 482 3.90 13.38 8.10
N VAL A 483 3.43 12.47 8.95
CA VAL A 483 2.07 12.49 9.49
C VAL A 483 2.07 12.38 11.02
N ASN A 484 1.03 12.90 11.67
CA ASN A 484 0.75 12.54 13.06
C ASN A 484 0.26 11.09 13.12
N PRO A 485 0.35 10.40 14.26
CA PRO A 485 -0.37 9.15 14.49
C PRO A 485 -1.88 9.38 14.54
N ASN A 486 -2.68 8.48 13.96
CA ASN A 486 -4.14 8.50 14.08
C ASN A 486 -4.74 7.10 14.12
N TYR A 487 -6.01 7.04 14.49
CA TYR A 487 -6.93 5.94 14.18
C TYR A 487 -8.33 6.53 13.92
N ARG A 488 -9.26 5.70 13.46
CA ARG A 488 -10.63 6.14 13.18
C ARG A 488 -11.68 5.34 13.93
N THR A 489 -12.84 5.95 14.14
CA THR A 489 -14.04 5.24 14.57
C THR A 489 -15.19 5.53 13.63
N TYR A 490 -16.03 4.53 13.37
CA TYR A 490 -17.21 4.64 12.52
C TYR A 490 -18.47 4.38 13.31
N THR A 491 -19.46 5.25 13.13
CA THR A 491 -20.84 4.96 13.51
C THR A 491 -21.50 4.30 12.30
N VAL A 492 -22.07 3.12 12.51
CA VAL A 492 -22.60 2.25 11.46
C VAL A 492 -24.05 1.91 11.76
N ASN A 493 -24.92 1.93 10.75
CA ASN A 493 -26.32 1.57 10.93
C ASN A 493 -26.47 0.10 11.39
N GLY A 494 -27.28 -0.15 12.42
CA GLY A 494 -27.48 -1.49 13.00
C GLY A 494 -28.16 -2.50 12.08
N LYS A 495 -28.83 -2.04 11.00
CA LYS A 495 -29.55 -2.90 10.05
C LYS A 495 -28.96 -2.89 8.65
N THR A 496 -28.65 -1.73 8.08
CA THR A 496 -28.10 -1.64 6.70
C THR A 496 -26.57 -1.76 6.67
N TYR A 497 -25.93 -1.55 7.83
CA TYR A 497 -24.48 -1.51 7.98
C TYR A 497 -23.81 -0.39 7.17
N ASP A 498 -24.56 0.60 6.69
CA ASP A 498 -23.94 1.77 6.07
C ASP A 498 -23.16 2.59 7.11
N VAL A 499 -22.04 3.17 6.70
CA VAL A 499 -21.30 4.12 7.54
C VAL A 499 -22.07 5.44 7.59
N GLU A 500 -22.46 5.86 8.79
CA GLU A 500 -23.27 7.05 9.04
C GLU A 500 -22.46 8.24 9.53
N ASP A 501 -21.32 8.01 10.19
CA ASP A 501 -20.28 9.02 10.44
C ASP A 501 -18.91 8.37 10.63
N ALA A 502 -17.85 9.16 10.48
CA ALA A 502 -16.47 8.75 10.70
C ALA A 502 -15.72 9.81 11.50
N ASP A 503 -15.27 9.44 12.71
CA ASP A 503 -14.47 10.29 13.57
C ASP A 503 -12.99 9.95 13.41
N ASN A 504 -12.15 10.98 13.34
CA ASN A 504 -10.70 10.83 13.34
C ASN A 504 -10.13 11.20 14.71
N TRP A 505 -9.22 10.36 15.22
CA TRP A 505 -8.53 10.55 16.49
C TRP A 505 -7.03 10.57 16.26
N MET A 506 -6.34 11.57 16.79
CA MET A 506 -4.89 11.72 16.64
C MET A 506 -4.27 12.39 17.85
N TYR A 507 -2.95 12.29 18.00
CA TYR A 507 -2.19 13.23 18.84
C TYR A 507 -1.21 14.02 18.00
N ASN A 508 -0.90 15.23 18.46
CA ASN A 508 0.12 16.06 17.83
C ASN A 508 1.51 15.58 18.27
N LEU A 509 2.30 15.04 17.32
CA LEU A 509 3.62 14.49 17.58
C LEU A 509 4.62 15.55 18.08
N THR A 510 4.50 16.79 17.60
CA THR A 510 5.35 17.90 18.09
C THR A 510 5.09 18.14 19.57
N GLU A 511 3.82 18.20 19.97
CA GLU A 511 3.43 18.42 21.37
C GLU A 511 3.86 17.26 22.26
N ALA A 512 3.60 16.03 21.83
CA ALA A 512 3.98 14.83 22.56
C ALA A 512 5.50 14.79 22.84
N ASN A 513 6.32 15.16 21.85
CA ASN A 513 7.78 15.18 21.98
C ASN A 513 8.32 16.32 22.85
N LEU A 514 7.53 17.34 23.21
CA LEU A 514 7.93 18.37 24.17
C LEU A 514 7.86 17.89 25.63
N THR A 515 7.05 16.87 25.91
CA THR A 515 6.90 16.27 27.25
C THR A 515 6.99 14.74 27.16
N PRO A 516 8.18 14.18 26.84
CA PRO A 516 8.36 12.75 26.57
C PRO A 516 8.02 11.85 27.77
N GLU A 517 8.05 12.39 28.99
CA GLU A 517 7.69 11.71 30.23
C GLU A 517 6.16 11.57 30.45
N LYS A 518 5.35 12.24 29.62
CA LYS A 518 3.88 12.18 29.68
C LYS A 518 3.33 11.45 28.47
N ARG A 519 2.21 10.75 28.66
CA ARG A 519 1.45 10.17 27.55
C ARG A 519 0.95 11.27 26.60
N PRO A 520 0.93 11.04 25.28
CA PRO A 520 0.39 11.97 24.30
C PRO A 520 -1.07 12.34 24.59
N ASN A 521 -1.42 13.59 24.28
CA ASN A 521 -2.81 14.04 24.33
C ASN A 521 -3.54 13.69 23.04
N TRP A 522 -4.30 12.59 23.07
CA TRP A 522 -5.17 12.18 21.98
C TRP A 522 -6.45 13.03 21.94
N VAL A 523 -6.82 13.50 20.76
CA VAL A 523 -8.01 14.33 20.52
C VAL A 523 -8.82 13.76 19.36
N LYS A 524 -10.16 13.88 19.45
CA LYS A 524 -11.02 13.78 18.26
C LYS A 524 -10.73 15.00 17.39
N SER A 525 -9.98 14.83 16.30
CA SER A 525 -9.58 15.95 15.46
C SER A 525 -10.75 16.48 14.64
N TYR A 526 -11.64 15.61 14.16
CA TYR A 526 -12.90 16.00 13.53
C TYR A 526 -13.91 14.83 13.43
N SER A 527 -15.20 15.16 13.26
CA SER A 527 -16.22 14.28 12.67
C SER A 527 -16.33 14.61 11.18
N PHE A 528 -16.35 13.59 10.31
CA PHE A 528 -16.45 13.79 8.86
C PHE A 528 -17.71 14.55 8.47
N LYS A 529 -18.86 14.23 9.08
CA LYS A 529 -20.10 14.98 8.82
C LYS A 529 -20.00 16.43 9.25
N GLU A 530 -19.48 16.69 10.44
CA GLU A 530 -19.39 18.05 10.98
C GLU A 530 -18.41 18.91 10.19
N GLU A 531 -17.20 18.42 9.92
CA GLU A 531 -16.14 19.16 9.21
C GLU A 531 -16.59 19.59 7.80
N TYR A 532 -17.34 18.73 7.11
CA TYR A 532 -17.79 19.00 5.75
C TYR A 532 -19.24 19.50 5.67
N GLY A 533 -19.91 19.70 6.81
CA GLY A 533 -21.29 20.20 6.89
C GLY A 533 -22.29 19.30 6.17
N LEU A 534 -22.17 17.98 6.32
CA LEU A 534 -23.03 16.98 5.68
C LEU A 534 -24.19 16.57 6.59
N LYS A 535 -25.40 16.49 6.03
CA LYS A 535 -26.58 15.98 6.77
C LYS A 535 -26.46 14.47 7.05
N ASP A 536 -25.92 13.73 6.08
CA ASP A 536 -25.71 12.29 6.07
C ASP A 536 -24.55 11.93 5.14
N LEU A 537 -24.15 10.66 5.14
CA LEU A 537 -23.13 10.12 4.24
C LEU A 537 -23.75 9.37 3.05
N SER A 538 -24.98 9.74 2.65
CA SER A 538 -25.59 9.17 1.45
C SER A 538 -24.70 9.42 0.23
N LYS A 539 -24.78 8.52 -0.75
CA LYS A 539 -24.10 8.63 -2.04
C LYS A 539 -24.31 10.00 -2.71
N ARG A 540 -25.49 10.61 -2.49
CA ARG A 540 -25.79 11.97 -2.98
C ARG A 540 -24.99 13.04 -2.25
N SER A 541 -25.02 13.06 -0.91
CA SER A 541 -24.29 14.05 -0.12
C SER A 541 -22.78 13.96 -0.33
N ILE A 542 -22.25 12.74 -0.51
CA ILE A 542 -20.84 12.52 -0.84
C ILE A 542 -20.52 13.01 -2.27
N SER A 543 -21.40 12.77 -3.24
CA SER A 543 -21.22 13.29 -4.61
C SER A 543 -21.16 14.82 -4.64
N ASP A 544 -22.06 15.48 -3.90
CA ASP A 544 -22.05 16.94 -3.75
C ASP A 544 -20.75 17.42 -3.05
N LEU A 545 -20.26 16.70 -2.03
CA LEU A 545 -18.98 16.99 -1.39
C LEU A 545 -17.80 16.87 -2.36
N VAL A 546 -17.73 15.81 -3.16
CA VAL A 546 -16.63 15.60 -4.13
C VAL A 546 -16.53 16.76 -5.12
N VAL A 547 -17.67 17.28 -5.58
CA VAL A 547 -17.70 18.48 -6.44
C VAL A 547 -17.17 19.70 -5.69
N GLU A 548 -17.54 19.91 -4.43
CA GLU A 548 -17.03 21.02 -3.61
C GLU A 548 -15.53 20.89 -3.27
N LEU A 549 -15.04 19.68 -3.02
CA LEU A 549 -13.62 19.41 -2.80
C LEU A 549 -12.78 19.67 -4.04
N SER A 550 -13.38 19.65 -5.25
CA SER A 550 -12.69 19.95 -6.51
C SER A 550 -12.44 21.45 -6.71
N LYS A 551 -13.09 22.30 -5.91
CA LYS A 551 -13.00 23.76 -5.95
C LYS A 551 -12.03 24.26 -4.89
N LYS A 552 -11.39 25.41 -5.15
CA LYS A 552 -10.63 26.11 -4.10
C LYS A 552 -11.60 26.66 -3.06
N GLY A 553 -11.43 26.28 -1.79
CA GLY A 553 -12.27 26.77 -0.71
C GLY A 553 -11.93 26.15 0.66
N PRO A 554 -12.74 26.45 1.69
CA PRO A 554 -12.53 25.94 3.04
C PRO A 554 -12.54 24.40 3.10
N LYS A 555 -13.48 23.73 2.42
CA LYS A 555 -13.60 22.26 2.44
C LYS A 555 -12.39 21.56 1.80
N SER A 556 -11.90 22.05 0.65
CA SER A 556 -10.71 21.47 0.01
C SER A 556 -9.42 21.78 0.78
N THR A 557 -9.34 22.93 1.45
CA THR A 557 -8.24 23.27 2.36
C THR A 557 -8.23 22.36 3.60
N ALA A 558 -9.40 22.16 4.21
CA ALA A 558 -9.60 21.22 5.30
C ALA A 558 -9.20 19.80 4.88
N TYR A 559 -9.72 19.30 3.76
CA TYR A 559 -9.39 17.98 3.25
C TYR A 559 -7.89 17.81 2.98
N HIS A 560 -7.23 18.79 2.36
CA HIS A 560 -5.78 18.75 2.14
C HIS A 560 -4.98 18.64 3.44
N ARG A 561 -5.41 19.37 4.48
CA ARG A 561 -4.81 19.34 5.80
C ARG A 561 -5.03 17.98 6.49
N HIS A 562 -6.23 17.41 6.39
CA HIS A 562 -6.58 16.11 6.95
C HIS A 562 -5.82 14.96 6.28
N MET A 563 -5.60 15.02 4.95
CA MET A 563 -4.74 14.03 4.26
C MET A 563 -3.34 13.94 4.86
N ALA A 564 -2.80 15.05 5.37
CA ALA A 564 -1.51 15.12 6.08
C ALA A 564 -1.66 14.95 7.60
N LYS A 565 -2.85 14.58 8.08
CA LYS A 565 -3.20 14.31 9.48
C LYS A 565 -2.82 15.46 10.41
N ASP A 566 -3.11 16.69 9.97
CA ASP A 566 -2.77 17.94 10.66
C ASP A 566 -1.26 18.08 11.01
N ALA A 567 -0.37 17.34 10.33
CA ALA A 567 1.06 17.43 10.59
C ALA A 567 1.63 18.78 10.13
N LYS A 568 2.19 19.54 11.07
CA LYS A 568 2.85 20.83 10.83
C LYS A 568 4.32 20.63 10.57
N ILE A 569 4.68 20.40 9.30
CA ILE A 569 6.06 20.14 8.90
C ILE A 569 6.55 21.27 8.01
N LYS A 570 7.82 21.66 8.20
CA LYS A 570 8.45 22.74 7.43
C LYS A 570 8.35 22.42 5.93
N GLY A 571 7.73 23.33 5.17
CA GLY A 571 7.52 23.18 3.72
C GLY A 571 6.16 22.60 3.31
N ASN A 572 5.37 22.04 4.24
CA ASN A 572 3.99 21.69 3.97
C ASN A 572 3.10 22.93 4.18
N SER A 573 2.58 23.49 3.09
CA SER A 573 1.53 24.51 3.14
C SER A 573 0.18 23.84 3.34
N TRP A 574 -0.58 24.28 4.34
CA TRP A 574 -1.98 23.87 4.49
C TRP A 574 -2.91 24.54 3.47
N ASN A 575 -2.46 25.59 2.78
CA ASN A 575 -3.25 26.19 1.71
C ASN A 575 -3.41 25.22 0.54
N CYS A 576 -4.64 25.02 0.10
CA CYS A 576 -4.96 24.23 -1.08
C CYS A 576 -5.54 25.14 -2.18
N ASP A 577 -4.75 25.38 -3.22
CA ASP A 577 -5.23 26.08 -4.42
C ASP A 577 -6.06 25.14 -5.31
N LYS A 578 -6.53 25.64 -6.47
CA LYS A 578 -7.33 24.83 -7.40
C LYS A 578 -6.58 23.59 -7.89
N LYS A 579 -5.25 23.69 -8.09
CA LYS A 579 -4.44 22.57 -8.56
C LYS A 579 -4.32 21.49 -7.48
N CYS A 580 -4.10 21.90 -6.23
CA CYS A 580 -4.15 21.03 -5.07
C CYS A 580 -5.52 20.34 -4.92
N ALA A 581 -6.61 21.11 -5.00
CA ALA A 581 -7.98 20.60 -4.85
C ALA A 581 -8.29 19.52 -5.89
N ILE A 582 -8.04 19.81 -7.17
CA ILE A 582 -8.22 18.84 -8.27
C ILE A 582 -7.34 17.61 -8.10
N LYS A 583 -6.09 17.78 -7.67
CA LYS A 583 -5.17 16.66 -7.44
C LYS A 583 -5.68 15.73 -6.34
N ASN A 584 -6.11 16.30 -5.21
CA ASN A 584 -6.64 15.53 -4.08
C ASN A 584 -7.93 14.81 -4.47
N VAL A 585 -8.85 15.49 -5.17
CA VAL A 585 -10.08 14.85 -5.65
C VAL A 585 -9.80 13.75 -6.68
N CYS A 586 -8.88 13.98 -7.61
CA CYS A 586 -8.49 12.95 -8.58
C CYS A 586 -7.90 11.70 -7.90
N LYS A 587 -7.18 11.86 -6.77
CA LYS A 587 -6.69 10.72 -5.99
C LYS A 587 -7.85 9.87 -5.46
N ILE A 588 -8.89 10.48 -4.90
CA ILE A 588 -10.00 9.75 -4.28
C ILE A 588 -11.00 9.16 -5.29
N VAL A 589 -11.16 9.75 -6.47
CA VAL A 589 -12.11 9.23 -7.48
C VAL A 589 -11.50 8.19 -8.41
N THR A 590 -10.17 8.06 -8.43
CA THR A 590 -9.48 7.02 -9.19
C THR A 590 -9.61 5.71 -8.45
N SER A 591 -10.34 4.77 -9.04
CA SER A 591 -10.50 3.38 -8.55
C SER A 591 -9.74 2.36 -9.39
N VAL A 592 -9.15 2.79 -10.52
CA VAL A 592 -8.29 2.00 -11.40
C VAL A 592 -7.17 2.91 -11.91
N ASN A 593 -5.90 2.61 -11.61
CA ASN A 593 -4.80 3.58 -11.70
C ASN A 593 -4.59 4.16 -13.10
N ASN A 594 -4.68 3.31 -14.13
CA ASN A 594 -4.52 3.72 -15.52
C ASN A 594 -5.81 4.26 -16.16
N ASN A 595 -6.89 4.43 -15.40
CA ASN A 595 -8.16 4.97 -15.89
C ASN A 595 -8.46 6.34 -15.28
N ASN A 596 -8.20 7.40 -16.04
CA ASN A 596 -8.45 8.77 -15.63
C ASN A 596 -9.88 9.27 -15.95
N ALA A 597 -10.80 8.42 -16.38
CA ALA A 597 -12.13 8.87 -16.81
C ALA A 597 -12.90 9.59 -15.70
N ASP A 598 -12.90 9.05 -14.49
CA ASP A 598 -13.59 9.63 -13.32
C ASP A 598 -12.97 11.01 -12.96
N CYS A 599 -11.63 11.09 -12.90
CA CYS A 599 -10.91 12.35 -12.66
C CYS A 599 -11.12 13.39 -13.79
N ASN A 600 -11.16 12.95 -15.05
CA ASN A 600 -11.41 13.83 -16.21
C ASN A 600 -12.84 14.37 -16.20
N TYR A 601 -13.82 13.58 -15.78
CA TYR A 601 -15.19 14.04 -15.57
C TYR A 601 -15.22 15.18 -14.54
N ILE A 602 -14.60 14.99 -13.36
CA ILE A 602 -14.53 16.04 -12.33
C ILE A 602 -13.85 17.32 -12.86
N LYS A 603 -12.73 17.20 -13.56
CA LYS A 603 -12.06 18.36 -14.20
C LYS A 603 -12.96 19.06 -15.22
N GLY A 604 -13.78 18.29 -15.93
CA GLY A 604 -14.68 18.74 -16.99
C GLY A 604 -15.94 19.46 -16.51
N LEU A 605 -16.31 19.34 -15.23
CA LEU A 605 -17.46 20.04 -14.63
C LEU A 605 -17.32 21.58 -14.62
N LYS A 606 -16.22 22.12 -15.17
CA LYS A 606 -15.81 23.54 -15.10
C LYS A 606 -16.09 24.10 -13.70
N PRO A 607 -15.52 23.48 -12.65
CA PRO A 607 -15.85 23.81 -11.26
C PRO A 607 -15.42 25.21 -10.86
#